data_AF-K9FS03-F1
#
_entry.id   AF-K9FS03-F1
#
_cell.length_a   1.000
_cell.length_b   1.000
_cell.length_c   1.000
_cell.angle_alpha   90.00
_cell.angle_beta   90.00
_cell.angle_gamma   90.00
#
_symmetry.space_group_name_H-M   'P 1'
#
loop_
_entity.id
_entity.type
_entity.pdbx_description
1 polymer ?
#
loop_
_entity_poly.entity_id
_entity_poly.type
_entity_poly.pdbx_seq_one_letter_code
_entity_poly.pdbx_strand_id
1 'polypeptide(L)'
;MGGMILKIAWALLAAISGLTATYAQSMPEDECATGVHAIIARGQGGGDDLNVMSTLSDLILKQIPGSTTLGLPYDHENVLTDFAKLHTVHDGAVLMQQFVQEYSESCPQAKIVVVGYSMVRHYQTNM
;
A
#
# COMPACT_ATOMS: atom_id res chain seq x y z
N MET A 1 20.63 -8.53 -43.17
CA MET A 1 19.36 -8.87 -42.47
C MET A 1 19.53 -9.37 -41.04
N GLY A 2 20.68 -9.94 -40.62
CA GLY A 2 20.88 -10.44 -39.24
C GLY A 2 21.00 -9.37 -38.14
N GLY A 3 21.51 -8.17 -38.45
CA GLY A 3 21.70 -7.10 -37.44
C GLY A 3 20.42 -6.39 -36.98
N MET A 4 19.33 -6.49 -37.76
CA MET A 4 18.06 -5.84 -37.42
C MET A 4 17.24 -6.67 -36.44
N ILE A 5 17.30 -8.01 -36.55
CA ILE A 5 16.65 -8.95 -35.64
C ILE A 5 17.28 -8.88 -34.24
N LEU A 6 18.60 -8.74 -34.16
CA LEU A 6 19.31 -8.62 -32.88
C LEU A 6 18.93 -7.31 -32.16
N LYS A 7 18.80 -6.17 -32.85
CA LYS A 7 18.42 -4.91 -32.22
C LYS A 7 16.99 -4.89 -31.68
N ILE A 8 16.05 -5.60 -32.33
CA ILE A 8 14.65 -5.71 -31.89
C ILE A 8 14.55 -6.59 -30.64
N ALA A 9 15.33 -7.68 -30.57
CA ALA A 9 15.37 -8.55 -29.40
C ALA A 9 15.87 -7.82 -28.14
N TRP A 10 16.85 -6.91 -28.29
CA TRP A 10 17.36 -6.10 -27.17
C TRP A 10 16.38 -4.98 -26.76
N ALA A 11 15.61 -4.43 -27.70
CA ALA A 11 14.59 -3.42 -27.39
C ALA A 11 13.39 -4.01 -26.62
N LEU A 12 13.01 -5.26 -26.90
CA LEU A 12 11.94 -5.96 -26.17
C LEU A 12 12.35 -6.37 -24.75
N LEU A 13 13.63 -6.66 -24.51
CA LEU A 13 14.13 -7.01 -23.17
C LEU A 13 14.21 -5.80 -22.22
N ALA A 14 14.43 -4.59 -22.75
CA ALA A 14 14.46 -3.36 -21.97
C ALA A 14 13.06 -2.80 -21.62
N ALA A 15 12.02 -3.26 -22.32
CA ALA A 15 10.65 -2.77 -22.13
C ALA A 15 9.87 -3.47 -20.99
N ILE A 16 10.42 -4.55 -20.40
CA ILE A 16 9.75 -5.33 -19.34
C ILE A 16 10.12 -4.81 -17.94
N SER A 17 11.03 -3.84 -17.83
CA SER A 17 11.39 -3.19 -16.56
C SER A 17 10.38 -2.13 -16.10
N GLY A 18 9.15 -2.16 -16.60
CA GLY A 18 8.02 -1.45 -15.99
C GLY A 18 7.75 -2.06 -14.62
N LEU A 19 8.52 -1.63 -13.62
CA LEU A 19 8.44 -2.04 -12.23
C LEU A 19 7.00 -1.86 -11.73
N THR A 20 6.26 -2.95 -11.63
CA THR A 20 5.19 -3.03 -10.64
C THR A 20 5.88 -2.91 -9.29
N ALA A 21 5.65 -1.82 -8.57
CA ALA A 21 6.08 -1.74 -7.18
C ALA A 21 5.36 -2.85 -6.41
N THR A 22 6.08 -3.95 -6.16
CA THR A 22 5.63 -5.01 -5.27
C THR A 22 5.91 -4.51 -3.87
N TYR A 23 4.86 -4.10 -3.19
CA TYR A 23 4.91 -3.79 -1.78
C TYR A 23 4.57 -5.08 -1.03
N ALA A 24 5.53 -5.62 -0.28
CA ALA A 24 5.32 -6.79 0.56
C ALA A 24 5.16 -6.34 2.02
N GLN A 25 4.28 -7.00 2.76
CA GLN A 25 4.10 -6.83 4.21
C GLN A 25 4.44 -8.10 5.00
N SER A 26 5.08 -9.07 4.36
CA SER A 26 5.68 -10.20 5.08
C SER A 26 6.76 -9.70 6.03
N MET A 27 6.63 -10.03 7.31
CA MET A 27 7.56 -9.64 8.37
C MET A 27 8.12 -10.87 9.10
N PRO A 28 9.38 -10.83 9.57
CA PRO A 28 9.88 -11.81 10.52
C PRO A 28 9.02 -11.85 11.80
N GLU A 29 8.82 -13.03 12.38
CA GLU A 29 7.98 -13.18 13.59
C GLU A 29 8.48 -12.34 14.78
N ASP A 30 9.79 -12.12 14.88
CA ASP A 30 10.43 -11.32 15.93
C ASP A 30 10.30 -9.80 15.73
N GLU A 31 9.87 -9.37 14.54
CA GLU A 31 9.58 -7.97 14.21
C GLU A 31 8.08 -7.63 14.26
N CYS A 32 7.23 -8.63 14.51
CA CYS A 32 5.79 -8.44 14.62
C CYS A 32 5.40 -7.44 15.73
N ALA A 33 4.45 -6.56 15.41
CA ALA A 33 3.87 -5.65 16.39
C ALA A 33 3.26 -6.42 17.57
N THR A 34 3.66 -6.04 18.79
CA THR A 34 3.11 -6.57 20.05
C THR A 34 1.90 -5.78 20.54
N GLY A 35 1.75 -4.53 20.07
CA GLY A 35 0.57 -3.70 20.23
C GLY A 35 -0.41 -3.91 19.09
N VAL A 36 -0.40 -2.99 18.11
CA VAL A 36 -1.14 -3.10 16.85
C VAL A 36 -0.24 -2.83 15.66
N HIS A 37 -0.53 -3.45 14.51
CA HIS A 37 -0.01 -3.04 13.22
C HIS A 37 -1.09 -2.22 12.51
N ALA A 38 -0.87 -0.92 12.40
CA ALA A 38 -1.84 -0.02 11.78
C ALA A 38 -1.52 0.20 10.30
N ILE A 39 -2.47 -0.13 9.42
CA ILE A 39 -2.41 0.14 7.99
C ILE A 39 -3.34 1.32 7.69
N ILE A 40 -2.76 2.42 7.24
CA ILE A 40 -3.43 3.72 7.14
C ILE A 40 -3.55 4.13 5.67
N ALA A 41 -4.77 4.17 5.16
CA ALA A 41 -5.08 4.67 3.83
C ALA A 41 -5.60 6.12 3.89
N ARG A 42 -4.81 7.05 3.35
CA ARG A 42 -5.17 8.47 3.26
C ARG A 42 -6.17 8.75 2.12
N GLY A 43 -6.49 10.02 1.89
CA GLY A 43 -7.26 10.47 0.72
C GLY A 43 -6.41 11.14 -0.34
N GLN A 44 -7.02 11.53 -1.46
CA GLN A 44 -6.36 12.19 -2.59
C GLN A 44 -5.58 13.46 -2.21
N GLY A 45 -4.44 13.69 -2.86
CA GLY A 45 -3.60 14.90 -2.74
C GLY A 45 -2.11 14.56 -2.81
N GLY A 46 -1.24 15.57 -2.94
CA GLY A 46 0.22 15.36 -2.92
C GLY A 46 0.77 15.04 -1.52
N GLY A 47 2.01 14.57 -1.47
CA GLY A 47 2.75 14.24 -0.25
C GLY A 47 2.93 12.73 -0.07
N ASP A 48 3.62 12.33 1.01
CA ASP A 48 3.86 10.92 1.30
C ASP A 48 2.58 10.12 1.64
N ASP A 49 2.73 8.80 1.80
CA ASP A 49 1.62 7.86 2.01
C ASP A 49 0.82 8.11 3.30
N LEU A 50 1.41 8.83 4.27
CA LEU A 50 0.72 9.23 5.50
C LEU A 50 0.14 10.64 5.38
N ASN A 51 0.89 11.60 4.86
CA ASN A 51 0.53 13.02 4.73
C ASN A 51 -0.15 13.54 6.02
N VAL A 52 -1.38 14.03 5.91
CA VAL A 52 -2.20 14.54 7.03
C VAL A 52 -2.49 13.49 8.11
N MET A 53 -2.26 12.21 7.83
CA MET A 53 -2.44 11.09 8.77
C MET A 53 -1.20 10.82 9.62
N SER A 54 -0.07 11.50 9.39
CA SER A 54 1.15 11.40 10.21
C SER A 54 0.87 11.61 11.71
N THR A 55 0.04 12.62 12.05
CA THR A 55 -0.35 12.88 13.44
C THR A 55 -1.11 11.72 14.08
N LEU A 56 -1.97 11.03 13.32
CA LEU A 56 -2.66 9.85 13.82
C LEU A 56 -1.67 8.69 14.02
N SER A 57 -0.74 8.51 13.08
CA SER A 57 0.34 7.53 13.17
C SER A 57 1.13 7.72 14.46
N ASP A 58 1.57 8.95 14.74
CA ASP A 58 2.32 9.29 15.95
C ASP A 58 1.51 9.02 17.22
N LEU A 59 0.21 9.31 17.21
CA LEU A 59 -0.68 9.02 18.34
C LEU A 59 -0.83 7.52 18.60
N ILE A 60 -0.94 6.69 17.56
CA ILE A 60 -0.99 5.23 17.69
C ILE A 60 0.30 4.73 18.33
N LEU A 61 1.44 5.11 17.79
CA LEU A 61 2.76 4.69 18.29
C LEU A 61 2.98 5.14 19.74
N LYS A 62 2.52 6.35 20.09
CA LYS A 62 2.67 6.92 21.43
C LYS A 62 1.74 6.27 22.46
N GLN A 63 0.48 6.00 22.09
CA GLN A 63 -0.54 5.52 23.03
C GLN A 63 -0.59 4.00 23.15
N ILE A 64 -0.09 3.27 22.15
CA ILE A 64 -0.10 1.83 22.12
C ILE A 64 1.35 1.35 21.94
N PRO A 65 2.11 1.18 23.04
CA PRO A 65 3.48 0.69 22.97
C PRO A 65 3.58 -0.65 22.24
N GLY A 66 4.67 -0.84 21.48
CA GLY A 66 4.88 -2.05 20.67
C GLY A 66 4.07 -2.09 19.37
N SER A 67 3.43 -0.99 18.99
CA SER A 67 2.74 -0.86 17.71
C SER A 67 3.68 -0.48 16.58
N THR A 68 3.29 -0.83 15.37
CA THR A 68 3.88 -0.35 14.12
C THR A 68 2.80 0.30 13.26
N THR A 69 3.22 1.17 12.34
CA THR A 69 2.31 1.93 11.48
C THR A 69 2.86 1.99 10.07
N LEU A 70 1.98 1.92 9.08
CA LEU A 70 2.29 2.00 7.66
C LEU A 70 1.25 2.87 6.95
N GLY A 71 1.72 3.79 6.11
CA GLY A 71 0.87 4.42 5.09
C GLY A 71 0.71 3.49 3.90
N LEU A 72 -0.53 3.21 3.49
CA LEU A 72 -0.78 2.34 2.34
C LEU A 72 -0.28 3.02 1.06
N PRO A 73 0.68 2.42 0.32
CA PRO A 73 1.35 3.08 -0.80
C PRO A 73 0.58 2.90 -2.11
N TYR A 74 -0.64 3.43 -2.15
CA TYR A 74 -1.53 3.40 -3.33
C TYR A 74 -1.53 4.76 -4.05
N ASP A 75 -1.89 4.79 -5.35
CA ASP A 75 -1.87 6.03 -6.13
C ASP A 75 -2.92 7.05 -5.65
N HIS A 76 -2.48 8.08 -4.94
CA HIS A 76 -3.35 9.10 -4.33
C HIS A 76 -3.11 10.53 -4.85
N GLU A 77 -2.05 10.80 -5.64
CA GLU A 77 -1.66 12.18 -5.97
C GLU A 77 -2.40 12.74 -7.19
N ASN A 78 -2.59 11.95 -8.25
CA ASN A 78 -2.95 12.46 -9.58
C ASN A 78 -4.29 11.94 -10.11
N VAL A 79 -5.27 11.82 -9.22
CA VAL A 79 -6.60 11.29 -9.55
C VAL A 79 -7.53 12.40 -10.04
N LEU A 80 -7.48 12.70 -11.34
CA LEU A 80 -8.16 13.87 -11.91
C LEU A 80 -9.53 13.59 -12.56
N THR A 81 -9.89 12.32 -12.72
CA THR A 81 -11.17 11.92 -13.35
C THR A 81 -11.91 10.91 -12.48
N ASP A 82 -13.23 10.83 -12.62
CA ASP A 82 -14.03 9.84 -11.89
C ASP A 82 -13.62 8.41 -12.26
N PHE A 83 -13.25 8.18 -13.52
CA PHE A 83 -12.74 6.88 -13.96
C PHE A 83 -11.41 6.53 -13.28
N ALA A 84 -10.46 7.47 -13.24
CA ALA A 84 -9.20 7.28 -12.50
C ALA A 84 -9.47 7.03 -11.00
N LYS A 85 -10.44 7.74 -10.42
CA LYS A 85 -10.84 7.57 -9.01
C LYS A 85 -11.37 6.18 -8.72
N LEU A 86 -12.19 5.62 -9.62
CA LEU A 86 -12.68 4.25 -9.47
C LEU A 86 -11.52 3.24 -9.50
N HIS A 87 -10.57 3.40 -10.42
CA HIS A 87 -9.39 2.55 -10.51
C HIS A 87 -8.50 2.65 -9.27
N THR A 88 -8.14 3.86 -8.86
CA THR A 88 -7.37 4.12 -7.64
C THR A 88 -7.98 3.46 -6.41
N VAL A 89 -9.30 3.60 -6.24
CA VAL A 89 -10.00 3.07 -5.08
C VAL A 89 -10.04 1.54 -5.12
N HIS A 90 -10.27 0.96 -6.30
CA HIS A 90 -10.20 -0.49 -6.50
C HIS A 90 -8.80 -1.02 -6.18
N ASP A 91 -7.75 -0.44 -6.74
CA ASP A 91 -6.38 -0.91 -6.59
C ASP A 91 -5.89 -0.74 -5.15
N GLY A 92 -6.27 0.36 -4.50
CA GLY A 92 -6.02 0.56 -3.07
C GLY A 92 -6.74 -0.47 -2.19
N ALA A 93 -7.97 -0.87 -2.55
CA ALA A 93 -8.68 -1.91 -1.81
C ALA A 93 -8.03 -3.30 -1.97
N VAL A 94 -7.60 -3.65 -3.19
CA VAL A 94 -6.86 -4.89 -3.46
C VAL A 94 -5.53 -4.90 -2.68
N LEU A 95 -4.79 -3.80 -2.72
CA LEU A 95 -3.52 -3.68 -2.00
C LEU A 95 -3.72 -3.79 -0.48
N MET A 96 -4.76 -3.17 0.07
CA MET A 96 -5.11 -3.29 1.48
C MET A 96 -5.37 -4.75 1.87
N GLN A 97 -6.18 -5.47 1.08
CA GLN A 97 -6.46 -6.89 1.34
C GLN A 97 -5.19 -7.72 1.32
N GLN A 98 -4.32 -7.49 0.33
CA GLN A 98 -3.02 -8.15 0.24
C GLN A 98 -2.17 -7.89 1.49
N PHE A 99 -2.08 -6.63 1.94
CA PHE A 99 -1.26 -6.28 3.11
C PHE A 99 -1.79 -6.90 4.40
N VAL A 100 -3.11 -6.87 4.59
CA VAL A 100 -3.75 -7.52 5.74
C VAL A 100 -3.48 -9.02 5.71
N GLN A 101 -3.63 -9.67 4.55
CA GLN A 101 -3.40 -11.10 4.40
C GLN A 101 -1.94 -11.45 4.70
N GLU A 102 -0.99 -10.83 4.01
CA GLU A 102 0.44 -11.12 4.17
C GLU A 102 0.90 -10.90 5.61
N TYR A 103 0.48 -9.80 6.24
CA TYR A 103 0.84 -9.53 7.62
C TYR A 103 0.19 -10.51 8.60
N SER A 104 -1.04 -10.93 8.35
CA SER A 104 -1.72 -11.94 9.19
C SER A 104 -1.07 -13.33 9.08
N GLU A 105 -0.56 -13.68 7.91
CA GLU A 105 0.15 -14.94 7.66
C GLU A 105 1.52 -14.94 8.35
N SER A 106 2.23 -13.82 8.33
CA SER A 106 3.54 -13.71 8.98
C SER A 106 3.47 -13.44 10.49
N CYS A 107 2.42 -12.75 10.94
CA CYS A 107 2.23 -12.34 12.33
C CYS A 107 0.85 -12.79 12.86
N PRO A 108 0.59 -14.09 13.03
CA PRO A 108 -0.74 -14.63 13.33
C PRO A 108 -1.31 -14.20 14.68
N GLN A 109 -0.48 -13.71 15.60
CA GLN A 109 -0.90 -13.21 16.91
C GLN A 109 -1.03 -11.69 16.97
N ALA A 110 -0.58 -10.97 15.93
CA ALA A 110 -0.63 -9.53 15.91
C ALA A 110 -2.06 -9.02 15.68
N LYS A 111 -2.34 -7.83 16.21
CA LYS A 111 -3.62 -7.14 15.99
C LYS A 111 -3.45 -6.15 14.85
N ILE A 112 -4.26 -6.27 13.81
CA ILE A 112 -4.25 -5.34 12.68
C ILE A 112 -5.32 -4.28 12.87
N VAL A 113 -4.98 -3.01 12.67
CA VAL A 113 -5.92 -1.88 12.66
C VAL A 113 -5.89 -1.24 11.28
N VAL A 114 -7.04 -1.15 10.63
CA VAL A 114 -7.15 -0.49 9.33
C VAL A 114 -7.80 0.88 9.51
N VAL A 115 -7.19 1.94 8.99
CA VAL A 115 -7.70 3.31 9.05
C VAL A 115 -7.86 3.87 7.65
N GLY A 116 -9.06 4.35 7.30
CA GLY A 116 -9.33 5.00 6.01
C GLY A 116 -9.79 6.45 6.17
N TYR A 117 -9.23 7.36 5.37
CA TYR A 117 -9.64 8.76 5.30
C TYR A 117 -10.03 9.19 3.89
N SER A 118 -11.16 9.91 3.78
CA SER A 118 -11.69 10.57 2.57
C SER A 118 -12.00 9.65 1.38
N MET A 119 -10.99 9.12 0.68
CA MET A 119 -11.15 8.44 -0.62
C MET A 119 -11.49 6.95 -0.46
N VAL A 120 -10.92 6.30 0.56
CA VAL A 120 -11.05 4.86 0.79
C VAL A 120 -12.25 4.50 1.68
N ARG A 121 -12.92 5.51 2.28
CA ARG A 121 -14.05 5.29 3.20
C ARG A 121 -15.24 4.55 2.57
N HIS A 122 -15.41 4.61 1.25
CA HIS A 122 -16.53 3.96 0.56
C HIS A 122 -16.44 2.42 0.52
N TYR A 123 -15.23 1.84 0.60
CA TYR A 123 -15.04 0.38 0.49
C TYR A 123 -14.46 -0.27 1.75
N GLN A 124 -13.98 0.50 2.73
CA GLN A 124 -13.61 -0.03 4.05
C GLN A 124 -14.81 -0.70 4.77
N THR A 125 -16.05 -0.40 4.35
CA THR A 125 -17.28 -1.03 4.85
C THR A 125 -17.69 -2.31 4.11
N ASN A 126 -16.98 -2.68 3.03
CA ASN A 126 -17.29 -3.86 2.19
C ASN A 126 -16.19 -4.94 2.26
N MET A 127 -15.23 -4.80 3.18
CA MET A 127 -14.26 -5.85 3.55
C MET A 127 -14.89 -6.79 4.57
#